data_AF-L8MAK6-F1
#
_entry.id   AF-L8MAK6-F1
#
_cell.length_a   1.000
_cell.length_b   1.000
_cell.length_c   1.000
_cell.angle_alpha   90.00
_cell.angle_beta   90.00
_cell.angle_gamma   90.00
#
_symmetry.space_group_name_H-M   'P 1'
#
loop_
_entity.id
_entity.type
_entity.pdbx_description
1 polymer ?
#
loop_
_entity_poly.entity_id
_entity_poly.type
_entity_poly.pdbx_seq_one_letter_code
_entity_poly.pdbx_strand_id
1 'polypeptide(L)'
;MPLSKIIAFIKQEWHRFNYLRITNEEKLSSEEELTNGFFQEILGSNFSILLALATAIATFGLLSNSAATIIGAMIIAPLMIPIMSLAYSLIVFNFRLISYSLVRLTFGIFLTILIAFLATEIIGFKIPGSEILARAEPTLLDLGIAIAAGVAGAFAKIRRSVSDAIPGVAISVALVPPLCVVGIGLATSDFDMATGAFVLFLTNLVGIIISADVIFLWQSYGSWQKAIRPLLFLTISMIAISFPLHLSFQKMIAENRVRHALSEYERIYGTNVKGFISSVEVKLENDKLLVVVGIIREPKRLNEVDPQKRLKFIQQFLAEKVGKPVHLKIRLLPVEIIDYEVVAPGTENN
;
A
#
# COMPACT_ATOMS: atom_id res chain seq x y z
N MET A 1 -28.69 13.95 10.82
CA MET A 1 -28.53 14.54 12.17
C MET A 1 -28.01 15.96 11.99
N PRO A 2 -28.60 16.99 12.59
CA PRO A 2 -28.17 18.38 12.37
C PRO A 2 -26.76 18.60 12.94
N LEU A 3 -25.92 19.33 12.20
CA LEU A 3 -24.52 19.60 12.51
C LEU A 3 -24.31 20.14 13.94
N SER A 4 -25.28 20.92 14.45
CA SER A 4 -25.30 21.45 15.81
C SER A 4 -25.38 20.37 16.90
N LYS A 5 -26.10 19.27 16.67
CA LYS A 5 -26.17 18.14 17.61
C LYS A 5 -24.86 17.35 17.63
N ILE A 6 -24.18 17.25 16.49
CA ILE A 6 -22.87 16.60 16.40
C ILE A 6 -21.82 17.43 17.14
N ILE A 7 -21.80 18.75 16.95
CA ILE A 7 -20.88 19.65 17.65
C ILE A 7 -21.14 19.63 19.16
N ALA A 8 -22.41 19.65 19.59
CA ALA A 8 -22.78 19.55 21.00
C ALA A 8 -22.38 18.21 21.62
N PHE A 9 -22.59 17.10 20.90
CA PHE A 9 -22.16 15.76 21.32
C PHE A 9 -20.64 15.66 21.45
N ILE A 10 -19.89 16.16 20.46
CA ILE A 10 -18.43 16.20 20.51
C ILE A 10 -17.95 17.03 21.70
N LYS A 11 -18.58 18.18 21.96
CA LYS A 11 -18.21 19.05 23.09
C LYS A 11 -18.52 18.41 24.44
N GLN A 12 -19.63 17.68 24.54
CA GLN A 12 -20.03 16.95 25.74
C GLN A 12 -19.13 15.75 26.02
N GLU A 13 -18.84 14.94 25.00
CA GLU A 13 -17.89 13.82 25.13
C GLU A 13 -16.47 14.33 25.36
N TRP A 14 -16.09 15.49 24.82
CA TRP A 14 -14.82 16.15 25.14
C TRP A 14 -14.72 16.52 26.62
N HIS A 15 -15.77 17.11 27.20
CA HIS A 15 -15.80 17.41 28.64
C HIS A 15 -15.77 16.15 29.50
N ARG A 16 -16.49 15.11 29.11
CA ARG A 16 -16.52 13.82 29.80
C ARG A 16 -15.17 13.10 29.74
N PHE A 17 -14.52 13.12 28.59
CA PHE A 17 -13.16 12.61 28.41
C PHE A 17 -12.15 13.38 29.26
N ASN A 18 -12.25 14.72 29.30
CA ASN A 18 -11.37 15.53 30.15
C ASN A 18 -11.58 15.27 31.65
N TYR A 19 -12.83 15.05 32.08
CA TYR A 19 -13.14 14.67 33.46
C TYR A 19 -12.55 13.29 33.82
N LEU A 20 -12.73 12.30 32.95
CA LEU A 20 -12.14 10.96 33.13
C LEU A 20 -10.59 10.99 33.09
N ARG A 21 -9.98 11.87 32.29
CA ARG A 21 -8.53 12.12 32.27
C ARG A 21 -7.99 12.64 33.60
N ILE A 22 -8.76 13.47 34.30
CA ILE A 22 -8.38 14.03 35.61
C ILE A 22 -8.58 12.99 36.73
N THR A 23 -9.53 12.06 36.57
CA THR A 23 -9.91 11.11 37.63
C THR A 23 -9.14 9.78 37.57
N ASN A 24 -8.70 9.36 36.37
CA ASN A 24 -7.76 8.24 36.19
C ASN A 24 -6.36 8.81 35.97
N GLU A 25 -5.55 8.91 37.04
CA GLU A 25 -4.12 9.21 36.96
C GLU A 25 -3.35 8.03 36.33
N GLU A 26 -3.59 7.76 35.05
CA GLU A 26 -2.65 6.96 34.28
C GLU A 26 -1.40 7.82 34.07
N LYS A 27 -0.29 7.45 34.72
CA LYS A 27 0.95 8.22 34.70
C LYS A 27 1.51 8.27 33.29
N LEU A 28 1.27 9.38 32.59
CA LEU A 28 1.90 9.69 31.30
C LEU A 28 3.42 9.79 31.49
N SER A 29 4.17 9.32 30.51
CA SER A 29 5.63 9.42 30.53
C SER A 29 6.07 10.89 30.47
N SER A 30 7.05 11.30 31.26
CA SER A 30 7.54 12.69 31.21
C SER A 30 8.26 12.98 29.87
N GLU A 31 8.41 14.26 29.50
CA GLU A 31 9.18 14.66 28.31
C GLU A 31 10.63 14.14 28.36
N GLU A 32 11.25 14.18 29.54
CA GLU A 32 12.61 13.69 29.74
C GLU A 32 12.69 12.17 29.59
N GLU A 33 11.74 11.43 30.19
CA GLU A 33 11.67 9.97 30.06
C GLU A 33 11.44 9.53 28.61
N LEU A 34 10.52 10.19 27.88
CA LEU A 34 10.26 9.89 26.47
C LEU A 34 11.47 10.18 25.59
N THR A 35 12.11 11.34 25.80
CA THR A 35 13.29 11.73 25.04
C THR A 35 14.42 10.72 25.23
N ASN A 36 14.71 10.36 26.48
CA ASN A 36 15.75 9.39 26.82
C ASN A 36 15.40 7.98 26.30
N GLY A 37 14.13 7.57 26.40
CA GLY A 37 13.65 6.31 25.84
C GLY A 37 13.85 6.21 24.32
N PHE A 38 13.52 7.26 23.57
CA PHE A 38 13.75 7.30 22.13
C PHE A 38 15.24 7.23 21.76
N PHE A 39 16.12 7.93 22.48
CA PHE A 39 17.56 7.81 22.28
C PHE A 39 18.05 6.38 22.47
N GLN A 40 17.62 5.72 23.56
CA GLN A 40 18.02 4.35 23.87
C GLN A 40 17.54 3.37 22.80
N GLU A 41 16.29 3.49 22.34
CA GLU A 41 15.70 2.60 21.34
C GLU A 41 16.30 2.79 19.95
N ILE A 42 16.56 4.04 19.52
CA ILE A 42 17.20 4.31 18.21
C ILE A 42 18.62 3.74 18.14
N LEU A 43 19.38 3.93 19.23
CA LEU A 43 20.76 3.46 19.36
C LEU A 43 20.85 1.96 19.66
N GLY A 44 19.70 1.28 19.79
CA GLY A 44 19.64 -0.16 19.98
C GLY A 44 20.41 -0.92 18.91
N SER A 45 21.30 -1.80 19.35
CA SER A 45 22.14 -2.65 18.50
C SER A 45 21.31 -3.63 17.65
N ASN A 46 20.16 -4.06 18.16
CA ASN A 46 19.33 -5.09 17.53
C ASN A 46 18.56 -4.59 16.31
N PHE A 47 18.42 -3.28 16.10
CA PHE A 47 17.58 -2.73 15.02
C PHE A 47 17.99 -3.26 13.65
N SER A 48 19.28 -3.28 13.33
CA SER A 48 19.76 -3.70 12.00
C SER A 48 19.50 -5.19 11.75
N ILE A 49 19.71 -6.04 12.76
CA ILE A 49 19.53 -7.49 12.66
C ILE A 49 18.04 -7.83 12.54
N LEU A 50 17.20 -7.27 13.42
CA LEU A 50 15.76 -7.49 13.39
C LEU A 50 15.15 -6.98 12.08
N LEU A 51 15.59 -5.81 11.60
CA LEU A 51 15.12 -5.29 10.33
C LEU A 51 15.56 -6.16 9.15
N ALA A 52 16.81 -6.65 9.15
CA ALA A 52 17.30 -7.52 8.10
C ALA A 52 16.52 -8.85 8.04
N LEU A 53 16.30 -9.49 9.20
CA LEU A 53 15.52 -10.72 9.30
C LEU A 53 14.05 -10.50 8.91
N ALA A 54 13.42 -9.45 9.43
CA ALA A 54 12.06 -9.08 9.05
C ALA A 54 11.94 -8.81 7.54
N THR A 55 12.91 -8.13 6.95
CA THR A 55 12.95 -7.86 5.50
C THR A 55 13.05 -9.16 4.70
N ALA A 56 13.92 -10.08 5.11
CA ALA A 56 14.05 -11.37 4.43
C ALA A 56 12.73 -12.16 4.50
N ILE A 57 12.12 -12.26 5.68
CA ILE A 57 10.83 -12.93 5.87
C ILE A 57 9.72 -12.25 5.06
N ALA A 58 9.66 -10.90 5.06
CA ALA A 58 8.69 -10.14 4.28
C ALA A 58 8.88 -10.36 2.78
N THR A 59 10.12 -10.38 2.30
CA THR A 59 10.45 -10.62 0.90
C THR A 59 10.02 -12.04 0.50
N PHE A 60 10.36 -13.07 1.28
CA PHE A 60 9.88 -14.43 1.00
C PHE A 60 8.35 -14.54 1.08
N GLY A 61 7.71 -13.84 2.02
CA GLY A 61 6.25 -13.76 2.10
C GLY A 61 5.63 -13.13 0.86
N LEU A 62 6.21 -12.06 0.32
CA LEU A 62 5.76 -11.42 -0.92
C LEU A 62 5.97 -12.31 -2.13
N LEU A 63 7.14 -12.94 -2.26
CA LEU A 63 7.46 -13.83 -3.38
C LEU A 63 6.63 -15.12 -3.36
N SER A 64 6.23 -15.60 -2.18
CA SER A 64 5.33 -16.75 -2.00
C SER A 64 3.84 -16.37 -1.93
N ASN A 65 3.51 -15.09 -2.05
CA ASN A 65 2.14 -14.56 -1.95
C ASN A 65 1.41 -14.95 -0.64
N SER A 66 2.14 -14.95 0.49
CA SER A 66 1.64 -15.32 1.82
C SER A 66 1.42 -14.10 2.71
N ALA A 67 0.17 -13.64 2.79
CA ALA A 67 -0.22 -12.54 3.68
C ALA A 67 0.16 -12.79 5.15
N ALA A 68 0.02 -14.02 5.64
CA ALA A 68 0.36 -14.38 7.02
C ALA A 68 1.87 -14.21 7.31
N THR A 69 2.72 -14.62 6.39
CA THR A 69 4.18 -14.46 6.51
C THR A 69 4.58 -12.98 6.49
N ILE A 70 3.92 -12.20 5.62
CA ILE A 70 4.12 -10.75 5.52
C ILE A 70 3.75 -10.08 6.85
N ILE A 71 2.60 -10.43 7.44
CA ILE A 71 2.16 -9.90 8.75
C ILE A 71 3.13 -10.31 9.86
N GLY A 72 3.61 -11.55 9.87
CA GLY A 72 4.61 -12.01 10.84
C GLY A 72 5.92 -11.21 10.77
N ALA A 73 6.40 -10.91 9.57
CA ALA A 73 7.57 -10.07 9.37
C ALA A 73 7.37 -8.63 9.88
N MET A 74 6.19 -8.06 9.63
CA MET A 74 5.84 -6.73 10.11
C MET A 74 5.98 -6.65 11.64
N ILE A 75 5.44 -7.61 12.40
CA ILE A 75 5.49 -7.61 13.88
C ILE A 75 6.92 -7.47 14.43
N ILE A 76 7.91 -8.06 13.75
CA ILE A 76 9.31 -8.08 14.18
C ILE A 76 10.05 -6.77 13.82
N ALA A 77 9.61 -6.09 12.76
CA ALA A 77 10.35 -4.97 12.19
C ALA A 77 10.37 -3.73 13.08
N PRO A 78 11.56 -3.19 13.45
CA PRO A 78 11.67 -2.09 14.40
C PRO A 78 11.56 -0.69 13.75
N LEU A 79 10.98 -0.58 12.55
CA LEU A 79 11.00 0.65 11.75
C LEU A 79 10.11 1.77 12.33
N MET A 80 9.17 1.42 13.21
CA MET A 80 8.33 2.41 13.88
C MET A 80 9.10 3.28 14.87
N ILE A 81 10.12 2.73 15.53
CA ILE A 81 10.92 3.45 16.54
C ILE A 81 11.48 4.77 15.99
N PRO A 82 12.27 4.76 14.90
CA PRO A 82 12.81 6.00 14.34
C PRO A 82 11.72 6.93 13.78
N ILE A 83 10.56 6.42 13.37
CA ILE A 83 9.44 7.25 12.87
C ILE A 83 8.75 7.99 14.01
N MET A 84 8.40 7.28 15.08
CA MET A 84 7.79 7.87 16.27
C MET A 84 8.75 8.85 16.95
N SER A 85 10.04 8.52 16.99
CA SER A 85 11.06 9.45 17.46
C SER A 85 11.17 10.68 16.57
N LEU A 86 11.10 10.53 15.25
CA LEU A 86 11.14 11.66 14.32
C LEU A 86 9.95 12.60 14.59
N ALA A 87 8.74 12.07 14.63
CA ALA A 87 7.52 12.82 14.98
C ALA A 87 7.68 13.58 16.32
N TYR A 88 8.00 12.85 17.39
CA TYR A 88 8.23 13.45 18.71
C TYR A 88 9.35 14.52 18.70
N SER A 89 10.46 14.29 18.00
CA SER A 89 11.57 15.23 17.97
C SER A 89 11.26 16.52 17.18
N LEU A 90 10.35 16.45 16.20
CA LEU A 90 9.88 17.61 15.42
C LEU A 90 9.04 18.56 16.29
N ILE A 91 8.18 18.04 17.17
CA ILE A 91 7.33 18.88 18.02
C ILE A 91 8.07 19.47 19.23
N VAL A 92 9.09 18.77 19.74
CA VAL A 92 9.94 19.22 20.86
C VAL A 92 11.14 20.04 20.38
N PHE A 93 11.40 20.08 19.06
CA PHE A 93 12.52 20.80 18.44
C PHE A 93 13.90 20.30 18.92
N ASN A 94 14.02 18.99 19.11
CA ASN A 94 15.29 18.38 19.48
C ASN A 94 16.07 17.98 18.22
N PHE A 95 16.88 18.91 17.68
CA PHE A 95 17.68 18.69 16.46
C PHE A 95 18.60 17.46 16.52
N ARG A 96 19.12 17.15 17.70
CA ARG A 96 19.95 15.96 17.89
C ARG A 96 19.12 14.71 17.63
N LEU A 97 17.95 14.60 18.25
CA LEU A 97 17.06 13.46 18.08
C LEU A 97 16.48 13.38 16.66
N ILE A 98 16.17 14.51 16.02
CA ILE A 98 15.76 14.57 14.59
C ILE A 98 16.85 13.92 13.72
N SER A 99 18.11 14.31 13.92
CA SER A 99 19.24 13.83 13.12
C SER A 99 19.45 12.32 13.28
N TYR A 100 19.44 11.81 14.52
CA TYR A 100 19.54 10.37 14.77
C TYR A 100 18.36 9.59 14.17
N SER A 101 17.14 10.12 14.30
CA SER A 101 15.93 9.49 13.75
C SER A 101 15.98 9.41 12.22
N LEU A 102 16.38 10.50 11.55
CA LEU A 102 16.53 10.55 10.09
C LEU A 102 17.63 9.60 9.59
N VAL A 103 18.80 9.59 10.23
CA VAL A 103 19.90 8.69 9.86
C VAL A 103 19.45 7.23 10.02
N ARG A 104 18.80 6.88 11.14
CA ARG A 104 18.35 5.52 11.40
C ARG A 104 17.24 5.08 10.44
N LEU A 105 16.30 5.99 10.15
CA LEU A 105 15.22 5.74 9.18
C LEU A 105 15.78 5.54 7.77
N THR A 106 16.65 6.44 7.30
CA THR A 106 17.27 6.35 5.97
C THR A 106 18.12 5.09 5.82
N PHE A 107 18.90 4.75 6.85
CA PHE A 107 19.64 3.49 6.89
C PHE A 107 18.70 2.28 6.80
N GLY A 108 17.59 2.29 7.55
CA GLY A 108 16.61 1.22 7.52
C GLY A 108 15.93 1.06 6.16
N ILE A 109 15.57 2.17 5.51
CA ILE A 109 15.01 2.19 4.15
C ILE A 109 15.99 1.53 3.17
N PHE A 110 17.24 1.98 3.17
CA PHE A 110 18.27 1.46 2.27
C PHE A 110 18.53 -0.03 2.52
N LEU A 111 18.68 -0.44 3.79
CA LEU A 111 18.90 -1.83 4.16
C LEU A 111 17.74 -2.73 3.71
N THR A 112 16.50 -2.27 3.89
CA THR A 112 15.29 -3.01 3.49
C THR A 112 15.25 -3.22 1.98
N ILE A 113 15.45 -2.15 1.21
CA ILE A 113 15.45 -2.21 -0.26
C ILE A 113 16.58 -3.11 -0.76
N LEU A 114 17.78 -2.98 -0.20
CA LEU A 114 18.96 -3.74 -0.60
C LEU A 114 18.77 -5.25 -0.37
N ILE A 115 18.28 -5.65 0.81
CA ILE A 115 18.05 -7.06 1.12
C ILE A 115 16.96 -7.64 0.21
N ALA A 116 15.85 -6.93 0.02
CA ALA A 116 14.77 -7.38 -0.85
C ALA A 116 15.24 -7.52 -2.32
N PHE A 117 16.02 -6.56 -2.81
CA PHE A 117 16.64 -6.60 -4.13
C PHE A 117 17.53 -7.85 -4.29
N LEU A 118 18.50 -8.04 -3.39
CA LEU A 118 19.44 -9.17 -3.46
C LEU A 118 18.73 -10.51 -3.33
N ALA A 119 17.76 -10.63 -2.42
CA ALA A 119 16.97 -11.86 -2.25
C ALA A 119 16.17 -12.19 -3.52
N THR A 120 15.61 -11.18 -4.20
CA THR A 120 14.83 -11.35 -5.44
C THR A 120 15.72 -11.80 -6.60
N GLU A 121 16.90 -11.19 -6.75
CA GLU A 121 17.91 -11.58 -7.74
C GLU A 121 18.35 -13.03 -7.57
N ILE A 122 18.65 -13.45 -6.33
CA ILE A 122 19.09 -14.82 -6.02
C ILE A 122 18.00 -15.85 -6.34
N ILE A 123 16.72 -15.53 -6.10
CA ILE A 123 15.60 -16.45 -6.33
C ILE A 123 15.24 -16.54 -7.82
N GLY A 124 15.51 -15.50 -8.62
CA GLY A 124 15.14 -15.48 -10.04
C GLY A 124 13.63 -15.33 -10.27
N PHE A 125 12.99 -14.44 -9.51
CA PHE A 125 11.54 -14.19 -9.58
C PHE A 125 11.10 -13.54 -10.90
N LYS A 126 9.94 -13.95 -11.44
CA LYS A 126 9.47 -13.49 -12.78
C LYS A 126 8.07 -12.91 -12.85
N ILE A 127 7.15 -13.24 -11.94
CA ILE A 127 5.73 -12.85 -12.07
C ILE A 127 5.19 -12.36 -10.72
N PRO A 128 4.80 -11.07 -10.58
CA PRO A 128 4.29 -10.53 -9.32
C PRO A 128 2.96 -11.17 -8.90
N GLY A 129 2.88 -11.59 -7.63
CA GLY A 129 1.65 -12.07 -7.00
C GLY A 129 0.72 -10.94 -6.56
N SER A 130 -0.47 -11.30 -6.07
CA SER A 130 -1.48 -10.33 -5.63
C SER A 130 -1.01 -9.44 -4.47
N GLU A 131 -0.21 -9.97 -3.54
CA GLU A 131 0.33 -9.21 -2.41
C GLU A 131 1.34 -8.14 -2.85
N ILE A 132 2.11 -8.41 -3.90
CA ILE A 132 3.06 -7.44 -4.48
C ILE A 132 2.29 -6.34 -5.20
N LEU A 133 1.35 -6.72 -6.07
CA LEU A 133 0.52 -5.77 -6.83
C LEU A 133 -0.29 -4.85 -5.91
N ALA A 134 -0.84 -5.39 -4.82
CA ALA A 134 -1.58 -4.62 -3.82
C ALA A 134 -0.73 -3.52 -3.13
N ARG A 135 0.60 -3.59 -3.20
CA ARG A 135 1.49 -2.53 -2.69
C ARG A 135 2.07 -1.65 -3.80
N ALA A 136 2.06 -2.11 -5.04
CA ALA A 136 2.42 -1.33 -6.21
C ALA A 136 1.32 -0.32 -6.61
N GLU A 137 0.06 -0.59 -6.26
CA GLU A 137 -1.09 0.24 -6.60
C GLU A 137 -1.71 0.91 -5.36
N PRO A 138 -1.09 1.97 -4.80
CA PRO A 138 -1.58 2.63 -3.60
C PRO A 138 -2.97 3.26 -3.79
N THR A 139 -3.75 3.23 -2.72
CA THR A 139 -5.10 3.81 -2.64
C THR A 139 -5.21 4.85 -1.52
N LEU A 140 -6.30 5.61 -1.50
CA LEU A 140 -6.61 6.52 -0.39
C LEU A 140 -6.93 5.78 0.92
N LEU A 141 -7.29 4.49 0.86
CA LEU A 141 -7.55 3.69 2.06
C LEU A 141 -6.27 3.41 2.84
N ASP A 142 -5.16 3.22 2.13
CA ASP A 142 -3.84 3.03 2.75
C ASP A 142 -3.45 4.23 3.62
N LEU A 143 -3.78 5.44 3.16
CA LEU A 143 -3.57 6.65 3.94
C LEU A 143 -4.40 6.67 5.22
N GLY A 144 -5.65 6.23 5.16
CA GLY A 144 -6.51 6.10 6.35
C GLY A 144 -5.91 5.12 7.37
N ILE A 145 -5.36 4.00 6.90
CA ILE A 145 -4.66 3.02 7.75
C ILE A 145 -3.40 3.65 8.37
N ALA A 146 -2.61 4.38 7.59
CA ALA A 146 -1.41 5.06 8.09
C ALA A 146 -1.73 6.09 9.18
N ILE A 147 -2.80 6.87 9.01
CA ILE A 147 -3.25 7.83 10.03
C ILE A 147 -3.64 7.09 11.32
N ALA A 148 -4.44 6.03 11.21
CA ALA A 148 -4.83 5.22 12.37
C ALA A 148 -3.61 4.59 13.06
N ALA A 149 -2.63 4.08 12.30
CA ALA A 149 -1.39 3.53 12.83
C ALA A 149 -0.53 4.59 13.54
N GLY A 150 -0.46 5.82 13.01
CA GLY A 150 0.23 6.94 13.64
C GLY A 150 -0.39 7.34 14.97
N VAL A 151 -1.73 7.45 15.01
CA VAL A 151 -2.48 7.70 16.25
C VAL A 151 -2.22 6.58 17.27
N ALA A 152 -2.37 5.32 16.86
CA ALA A 152 -2.18 4.17 17.74
C ALA A 152 -0.74 4.10 18.29
N GLY A 153 0.27 4.30 17.44
CA GLY A 153 1.68 4.30 17.84
C GLY A 153 2.02 5.41 18.84
N ALA A 154 1.54 6.64 18.62
CA ALA A 154 1.74 7.74 19.55
C ALA A 154 1.02 7.49 20.89
N PHE A 155 -0.22 7.00 20.87
CA PHE A 155 -0.94 6.64 22.09
C PHE A 155 -0.25 5.53 22.88
N ALA A 156 0.23 4.49 22.19
CA ALA A 156 0.98 3.39 22.80
C ALA A 156 2.25 3.89 23.49
N LYS A 157 2.96 4.83 22.85
CA LYS A 157 4.23 5.35 23.35
C LYS A 157 4.08 6.22 24.60
N ILE A 158 3.01 6.98 24.67
CA ILE A 158 2.75 7.94 25.76
C ILE A 158 2.24 7.22 27.03
N ARG A 159 1.51 6.11 26.87
CA ARG A 159 0.87 5.39 27.97
C ARG A 159 1.64 4.13 28.35
N ARG A 160 2.18 4.09 29.57
CA ARG A 160 2.94 2.94 30.09
C ARG A 160 2.15 1.62 30.10
N SER A 161 0.87 1.67 30.46
CA SER A 161 -0.05 0.52 30.48
C SER A 161 -0.36 -0.07 29.10
N VAL A 162 -0.17 0.72 28.04
CA VAL A 162 -0.49 0.36 26.65
C VAL A 162 0.76 -0.01 25.87
N SER A 163 1.92 0.53 26.26
CA SER A 163 3.23 0.19 25.67
C SER A 163 3.51 -1.32 25.69
N ASP A 164 3.02 -2.04 26.70
CA ASP A 164 3.18 -3.50 26.82
C ASP A 164 2.09 -4.30 26.06
N ALA A 165 0.97 -3.66 25.69
CA ALA A 165 -0.23 -4.30 25.16
C ALA A 165 -0.43 -4.16 23.64
N ILE A 166 0.31 -3.28 22.96
CA ILE A 166 0.26 -3.11 21.48
C ILE A 166 1.54 -3.63 20.77
N PRO A 167 2.21 -4.73 21.16
CA PRO A 167 3.30 -5.23 20.34
C PRO A 167 2.74 -5.96 19.12
N GLY A 168 2.85 -5.33 17.95
CA GLY A 168 3.04 -6.06 16.70
C GLY A 168 2.06 -5.74 15.57
N VAL A 169 0.75 -5.93 15.79
CA VAL A 169 -0.20 -5.97 14.66
C VAL A 169 -0.65 -4.58 14.21
N ALA A 170 -0.88 -3.63 15.12
CA ALA A 170 -1.38 -2.30 14.73
C ALA A 170 -0.28 -1.37 14.19
N ILE A 171 0.97 -1.64 14.55
CA ILE A 171 2.08 -0.68 14.39
C ILE A 171 2.86 -0.95 13.10
N SER A 172 3.03 -2.19 12.67
CA SER A 172 4.01 -2.50 11.62
C SER A 172 3.45 -2.74 10.21
N VAL A 173 2.13 -2.63 10.02
CA VAL A 173 1.44 -3.08 8.80
C VAL A 173 1.79 -2.27 7.54
N ALA A 174 2.36 -1.08 7.68
CA ALA A 174 2.31 -0.11 6.60
C ALA A 174 3.63 0.17 5.84
N LEU A 175 4.80 -0.32 6.32
CA LEU A 175 6.08 0.27 5.89
C LEU A 175 7.10 -0.71 5.29
N VAL A 176 7.37 -1.85 5.96
CA VAL A 176 8.39 -2.79 5.45
C VAL A 176 8.00 -3.43 4.12
N PRO A 177 6.77 -3.94 3.92
CA PRO A 177 6.47 -4.61 2.66
C PRO A 177 6.44 -3.69 1.44
N PRO A 178 5.94 -2.44 1.50
CA PRO A 178 6.14 -1.49 0.41
C PRO A 178 7.62 -1.30 0.04
N LEU A 179 8.52 -1.15 1.02
CA LEU A 179 9.97 -1.07 0.75
C LEU A 179 10.54 -2.36 0.14
N CYS A 180 10.04 -3.52 0.55
CA CYS A 180 10.42 -4.79 -0.06
C CYS A 180 9.96 -4.85 -1.54
N VAL A 181 8.74 -4.38 -1.84
CA VAL A 181 8.24 -4.29 -3.22
C VAL A 181 9.05 -3.29 -4.06
N VAL A 182 9.55 -2.20 -3.47
CA VAL A 182 10.54 -1.32 -4.15
C VAL A 182 11.78 -2.13 -4.55
N GLY A 183 12.35 -2.90 -3.62
CA GLY A 183 13.51 -3.77 -3.90
C GLY A 183 13.22 -4.82 -4.98
N ILE A 184 12.06 -5.47 -4.92
CA ILE A 184 11.60 -6.45 -5.94
C ILE A 184 11.43 -5.77 -7.31
N GLY A 185 10.83 -4.59 -7.37
CA GLY A 185 10.64 -3.83 -8.61
C GLY A 185 11.98 -3.42 -9.24
N LEU A 186 12.94 -3.00 -8.42
CA LEU A 186 14.29 -2.71 -8.89
C LEU A 186 15.00 -3.95 -9.43
N ALA A 187 14.89 -5.11 -8.77
CA ALA A 187 15.48 -6.38 -9.23
C ALA A 187 14.84 -6.87 -10.54
N THR A 188 13.53 -6.68 -10.69
CA THR A 188 12.79 -7.09 -11.89
C THR A 188 12.80 -6.06 -13.02
N SER A 189 13.49 -4.92 -12.83
CA SER A 189 13.48 -3.76 -13.75
C SER A 189 12.07 -3.18 -14.02
N ASP A 190 11.12 -3.44 -13.12
CA ASP A 190 9.77 -2.86 -13.15
C ASP A 190 9.75 -1.59 -12.28
N PHE A 191 10.10 -0.48 -12.92
CA PHE A 191 10.14 0.84 -12.28
C PHE A 191 8.75 1.39 -11.93
N ASP A 192 7.70 0.95 -12.62
CA ASP A 192 6.33 1.35 -12.32
C ASP A 192 5.90 0.75 -10.98
N MET A 193 6.15 -0.54 -10.79
CA MET A 193 5.93 -1.24 -9.52
C MET A 193 6.77 -0.62 -8.39
N ALA A 194 8.05 -0.36 -8.63
CA ALA A 194 8.92 0.25 -7.63
C ALA A 194 8.44 1.65 -7.22
N THR A 195 8.05 2.47 -8.20
CA THR A 195 7.58 3.85 -7.93
C THR A 195 6.27 3.85 -7.18
N GLY A 196 5.31 3.01 -7.58
CA GLY A 196 4.03 2.87 -6.89
C GLY A 196 4.16 2.45 -5.43
N ALA A 197 5.01 1.46 -5.16
CA ALA A 197 5.30 1.01 -3.79
C ALA A 197 6.08 2.05 -2.97
N PHE A 198 6.98 2.80 -3.59
CA PHE A 198 7.69 3.89 -2.91
C PHE A 198 6.73 5.03 -2.53
N VAL A 199 5.79 5.35 -3.41
CA VAL A 199 4.73 6.35 -3.17
C VAL A 199 3.80 5.89 -2.02
N LEU A 200 3.44 4.61 -1.97
CA LEU A 200 2.72 4.02 -0.84
C LEU A 200 3.49 4.19 0.47
N PHE A 201 4.77 3.79 0.48
CA PHE A 201 5.65 3.95 1.63
C PHE A 201 5.70 5.40 2.12
N LEU A 202 5.93 6.35 1.21
CA LEU A 202 6.10 7.76 1.54
C LEU A 202 4.81 8.36 2.09
N THR A 203 3.66 8.01 1.49
CA THR A 203 2.34 8.44 1.99
C THR A 203 2.09 7.94 3.38
N ASN A 204 2.40 6.65 3.63
CA ASN A 204 2.24 6.05 4.95
C ASN A 204 3.17 6.70 5.98
N LEU A 205 4.44 6.91 5.62
CA LEU A 205 5.41 7.56 6.48
C LEU A 205 4.94 8.97 6.90
N VAL A 206 4.56 9.81 5.94
CA VAL A 206 4.11 11.18 6.22
C VAL A 206 2.81 11.18 7.02
N GLY A 207 1.85 10.33 6.66
CA GLY A 207 0.58 10.19 7.38
C GLY A 207 0.77 9.76 8.85
N ILE A 208 1.69 8.82 9.10
CA ILE A 208 2.05 8.37 10.45
C ILE A 208 2.67 9.53 11.24
N ILE A 209 3.65 10.25 10.67
CA ILE A 209 4.34 11.36 11.35
C ILE A 209 3.35 12.47 11.72
N ILE A 210 2.53 12.94 10.77
CA ILE A 210 1.53 14.00 11.03
C ILE A 210 0.57 13.57 12.14
N SER A 211 0.09 12.34 12.08
CA SER A 211 -0.89 11.84 13.06
C SER A 211 -0.27 11.71 14.45
N ALA A 212 0.97 11.22 14.53
CA ALA A 212 1.72 11.14 15.77
C ALA A 212 2.01 12.53 16.36
N ASP A 213 2.45 13.49 15.53
CA ASP A 213 2.68 14.88 15.94
C ASP A 213 1.43 15.50 16.58
N VAL A 214 0.26 15.30 15.97
CA VAL A 214 -1.02 15.78 16.50
C VAL A 214 -1.32 15.17 17.87
N ILE A 215 -1.09 13.87 18.06
CA ILE A 215 -1.32 13.20 19.35
C ILE A 215 -0.33 13.68 20.41
N PHE A 216 0.96 13.82 20.08
CA PHE A 216 1.94 14.34 21.03
C PHE A 216 1.61 15.79 21.44
N LEU A 217 1.26 16.66 20.49
CA LEU A 217 0.82 18.04 20.77
C LEU A 217 -0.46 18.09 21.60
N TRP A 218 -1.43 17.20 21.31
CA TRP A 218 -2.67 17.12 22.08
C TRP A 218 -2.42 16.74 23.54
N GLN A 219 -1.45 15.85 23.77
CA GLN A 219 -1.00 15.46 25.11
C GLN A 219 -0.04 16.48 25.75
N SER A 220 0.10 17.66 25.15
CA SER A 220 0.92 18.79 25.64
C SER A 220 2.42 18.51 25.68
N TYR A 221 2.91 17.58 24.85
CA TYR A 221 4.33 17.48 24.55
C TYR A 221 4.73 18.59 23.58
N GLY A 222 5.83 19.29 23.85
CA GLY A 222 6.34 20.36 22.98
C GLY A 222 5.46 21.62 22.93
N SER A 223 5.59 22.42 21.87
CA SER A 223 4.90 23.72 21.75
C SER A 223 4.25 23.91 20.39
N TRP A 224 2.95 24.27 20.38
CA TRP A 224 2.18 24.61 19.18
C TRP A 224 2.83 25.69 18.32
N GLN A 225 3.44 26.72 18.94
CA GLN A 225 4.08 27.82 18.21
C GLN A 225 5.29 27.35 17.40
N LYS A 226 6.03 26.38 17.94
CA LYS A 226 7.20 25.83 17.27
C LYS A 226 6.74 24.79 16.23
N ALA A 227 5.80 23.90 16.59
CA ALA A 227 5.36 22.79 15.75
C ALA A 227 4.60 23.17 14.47
N ILE A 228 4.08 24.40 14.36
CA ILE A 228 3.27 24.78 13.19
C ILE A 228 4.04 24.74 11.87
N ARG A 229 5.34 25.11 11.86
CA ARG A 229 6.18 25.09 10.64
C ARG A 229 6.42 23.67 10.12
N PRO A 230 6.93 22.70 10.92
CA PRO A 230 7.11 21.33 10.44
C PRO A 230 5.78 20.68 10.08
N LEU A 231 4.71 20.92 10.83
CA LEU A 231 3.39 20.36 10.53
C LEU A 231 2.84 20.87 9.18
N LEU A 232 2.99 22.17 8.89
CA LEU A 232 2.61 22.74 7.60
C LEU A 232 3.44 22.15 6.46
N PHE A 233 4.76 22.02 6.64
CA PHE A 233 5.63 21.41 5.64
C PHE A 233 5.24 19.95 5.34
N LEU A 234 4.98 19.15 6.39
CA LEU A 234 4.54 17.77 6.24
C LEU A 234 3.16 17.68 5.56
N THR A 235 2.22 18.55 5.94
CA THR A 235 0.87 18.58 5.34
C THR A 235 0.93 18.98 3.87
N ILE A 236 1.75 19.96 3.50
CA ILE A 236 1.95 20.34 2.09
C ILE A 236 2.60 19.19 1.31
N SER A 237 3.60 18.54 1.89
CA SER A 237 4.25 17.36 1.29
C SER A 237 3.24 16.23 1.08
N MET A 238 2.37 15.98 2.06
CA MET A 238 1.30 15.00 1.99
C MET A 238 0.31 15.31 0.86
N ILE A 239 -0.09 16.57 0.69
CA ILE A 239 -0.96 17.01 -0.41
C ILE A 239 -0.25 16.79 -1.76
N ALA A 240 1.02 17.15 -1.86
CA ALA A 240 1.81 16.95 -3.07
C ALA A 240 1.95 15.48 -3.44
N ILE A 241 2.18 14.60 -2.45
CA ILE A 241 2.26 13.13 -2.64
C ILE A 241 0.88 12.54 -2.94
N SER A 242 -0.20 13.08 -2.37
CA SER A 242 -1.56 12.60 -2.63
C SER A 242 -2.02 12.84 -4.07
N PHE A 243 -1.42 13.78 -4.78
CA PHE A 243 -1.75 14.07 -6.18
C PHE A 243 -1.48 12.88 -7.12
N PRO A 244 -0.27 12.27 -7.17
CA PRO A 244 -0.03 11.06 -7.95
C PRO A 244 -0.85 9.86 -7.48
N LEU A 245 -1.10 9.69 -6.17
CA LEU A 245 -2.03 8.65 -5.69
C LEU A 245 -3.42 8.84 -6.26
N HIS A 246 -3.91 10.08 -6.33
CA HIS A 246 -5.22 10.37 -6.90
C HIS A 246 -5.29 9.96 -8.38
N LEU A 247 -4.23 10.22 -9.15
CA LEU A 247 -4.13 9.80 -10.56
C LEU A 247 -4.11 8.27 -10.69
N SER A 248 -3.32 7.57 -9.88
CA SER A 248 -3.29 6.09 -9.84
C SER A 248 -4.63 5.50 -9.43
N PHE A 249 -5.30 6.11 -8.44
CA PHE A 249 -6.63 5.69 -7.99
C PHE A 249 -7.69 5.84 -9.09
N GLN A 250 -7.64 6.92 -9.87
CA GLN A 250 -8.52 7.07 -11.04
C GLN A 250 -8.24 6.00 -12.10
N LYS A 251 -6.98 5.65 -12.34
CA LYS A 251 -6.59 4.58 -13.28
C LYS A 251 -7.12 3.21 -12.81
N MET A 252 -6.95 2.87 -11.52
CA MET A 252 -7.47 1.65 -10.92
C MET A 252 -9.00 1.55 -11.02
N ILE A 253 -9.73 2.64 -10.73
CA ILE A 253 -11.20 2.66 -10.88
C ILE A 253 -11.59 2.46 -12.35
N ALA A 254 -10.92 3.12 -13.29
CA ALA A 254 -11.20 2.96 -14.71
C ALA A 254 -10.94 1.51 -15.15
N GLU A 255 -9.84 0.90 -14.72
CA GLU A 255 -9.51 -0.48 -15.01
C GLU A 255 -10.53 -1.46 -14.43
N ASN A 256 -10.90 -1.33 -13.15
CA ASN A 256 -11.93 -2.17 -12.54
C ASN A 256 -13.28 -2.02 -13.21
N ARG A 257 -13.69 -0.80 -13.61
CA ARG A 257 -14.92 -0.58 -14.37
C ARG A 257 -14.89 -1.27 -15.72
N VAL A 258 -13.75 -1.21 -16.43
CA VAL A 258 -13.57 -1.89 -17.71
C VAL A 258 -13.57 -3.41 -17.54
N ARG A 259 -12.87 -3.95 -16.53
CA ARG A 259 -12.88 -5.39 -16.20
C ARG A 259 -14.28 -5.89 -15.86
N HIS A 260 -15.03 -5.13 -15.07
CA HIS A 260 -16.43 -5.44 -14.77
C HIS A 260 -17.34 -5.36 -16.00
N ALA A 261 -17.15 -4.35 -16.86
CA ALA A 261 -17.91 -4.24 -18.10
C ALA A 261 -17.61 -5.39 -19.07
N LEU A 262 -16.35 -5.84 -19.14
CA LEU A 262 -15.94 -6.98 -19.94
C LEU A 262 -16.47 -8.31 -19.38
N SER A 263 -16.41 -8.53 -18.07
CA SER A 263 -16.97 -9.75 -17.45
C SER A 263 -18.50 -9.78 -17.54
N GLU A 264 -19.17 -8.63 -17.45
CA GLU A 264 -20.60 -8.49 -17.68
C GLU A 264 -20.95 -8.77 -19.15
N TYR A 265 -20.16 -8.28 -20.10
CA TYR A 265 -20.30 -8.59 -21.53
C TYR A 265 -20.11 -10.09 -21.81
N GLU A 266 -19.08 -10.73 -21.24
CA GLU A 266 -18.88 -12.18 -21.32
C GLU A 266 -20.05 -12.96 -20.72
N ARG A 267 -20.60 -12.54 -19.58
CA ARG A 267 -21.75 -13.22 -18.97
C ARG A 267 -23.02 -13.11 -19.82
N ILE A 268 -23.26 -11.96 -20.47
CA ILE A 268 -24.48 -11.70 -21.23
C ILE A 268 -24.40 -12.26 -22.66
N TYR A 269 -23.23 -12.18 -23.30
CA TYR A 269 -23.06 -12.52 -24.72
C TYR A 269 -22.11 -13.70 -24.98
N GLY A 270 -21.44 -14.24 -23.95
CA GLY A 270 -20.36 -15.22 -24.06
C GLY A 270 -20.80 -16.68 -24.19
N THR A 271 -21.96 -16.98 -24.74
CA THR A 271 -22.36 -18.37 -25.03
C THR A 271 -21.68 -18.96 -26.27
N ASN A 272 -20.96 -18.17 -27.09
CA ASN A 272 -20.40 -18.63 -28.37
C ASN A 272 -18.92 -18.28 -28.63
N VAL A 273 -18.18 -17.74 -27.65
CA VAL A 273 -16.76 -17.37 -27.86
C VAL A 273 -15.88 -18.18 -26.91
N LYS A 274 -15.27 -19.26 -27.43
CA LYS A 274 -14.16 -19.97 -26.78
C LYS A 274 -12.89 -19.10 -26.81
N GLY A 275 -12.85 -18.08 -25.98
CA GLY A 275 -11.64 -17.26 -25.80
C GLY A 275 -11.57 -16.74 -24.39
N PHE A 276 -10.40 -16.83 -23.76
CA PHE A 276 -10.18 -16.33 -22.41
C PHE A 276 -9.58 -14.93 -22.51
N ILE A 277 -10.19 -13.94 -21.84
CA ILE A 277 -9.54 -12.64 -21.63
C ILE A 277 -8.35 -12.87 -20.70
N SER A 278 -7.14 -12.70 -21.25
CA SER A 278 -5.88 -12.92 -20.54
C SER A 278 -5.39 -11.66 -19.82
N SER A 279 -5.63 -10.49 -20.40
CA SER A 279 -5.24 -9.21 -19.80
C SER A 279 -6.14 -8.07 -20.24
N VAL A 280 -6.32 -7.09 -19.36
CA VAL A 280 -7.02 -5.84 -19.65
C VAL A 280 -6.11 -4.72 -19.14
N GLU A 281 -5.48 -4.00 -20.06
CA GLU A 281 -4.69 -2.81 -19.71
C GLU A 281 -5.50 -1.57 -20.05
N VAL A 282 -5.57 -0.62 -19.12
CA VAL A 282 -6.20 0.68 -19.36
C VAL A 282 -5.18 1.80 -19.21
N LYS A 283 -4.97 2.57 -20.26
CA LYS A 283 -4.10 3.74 -20.29
C LYS A 283 -4.92 4.98 -20.64
N LEU A 284 -4.60 6.11 -20.03
CA LEU A 284 -5.19 7.40 -20.41
C LEU A 284 -4.30 8.03 -21.49
N GLU A 285 -4.84 8.29 -22.68
CA GLU A 285 -4.10 8.86 -23.81
C GLU A 285 -4.93 9.97 -24.44
N ASN A 286 -4.46 11.22 -24.38
CA ASN A 286 -5.11 12.40 -24.97
C ASN A 286 -6.63 12.49 -24.69
N ASP A 287 -6.99 12.42 -23.41
CA ASP A 287 -8.38 12.52 -22.89
C ASP A 287 -9.30 11.35 -23.29
N LYS A 288 -8.73 10.28 -23.86
CA LYS A 288 -9.42 9.03 -24.19
C LYS A 288 -8.86 7.88 -23.36
N LEU A 289 -9.72 6.94 -22.98
CA LEU A 289 -9.28 5.70 -22.34
C LEU A 289 -8.85 4.72 -23.42
N LEU A 290 -7.55 4.48 -23.54
CA LEU A 290 -7.00 3.39 -24.32
C LEU A 290 -7.19 2.09 -23.53
N VAL A 291 -8.11 1.24 -24.00
CA VAL A 291 -8.35 -0.08 -23.42
C VAL A 291 -7.71 -1.12 -24.33
N VAL A 292 -6.70 -1.84 -23.82
CA VAL A 292 -6.06 -2.96 -24.51
C VAL A 292 -6.57 -4.26 -23.90
N VAL A 293 -7.32 -5.04 -24.67
CA VAL A 293 -7.80 -6.36 -24.23
C VAL A 293 -6.98 -7.44 -24.92
N GLY A 294 -6.29 -8.27 -24.12
CA GLY A 294 -5.63 -9.48 -24.56
C GLY A 294 -6.60 -10.65 -24.57
N ILE A 295 -6.87 -11.22 -25.74
CA ILE A 295 -7.78 -12.37 -25.89
C ILE A 295 -6.96 -13.57 -26.38
N ILE A 296 -6.99 -14.66 -25.62
CA ILE A 296 -6.47 -15.97 -26.03
C ILE A 296 -7.57 -16.70 -26.79
N ARG A 297 -7.31 -17.12 -28.03
CA ARG A 297 -8.30 -17.85 -28.85
C ARG A 297 -7.64 -18.87 -29.78
N GLU A 298 -8.33 -19.98 -30.02
CA GLU A 298 -7.99 -20.93 -31.09
C GLU A 298 -7.97 -20.22 -32.47
N PRO A 299 -6.97 -20.47 -33.32
CA PRO A 299 -6.88 -19.86 -34.65
C PRO A 299 -7.93 -20.48 -35.61
N LYS A 300 -9.19 -20.07 -35.50
CA LYS A 300 -10.21 -20.34 -36.54
C LYS A 300 -10.26 -19.21 -37.57
N ARG A 301 -10.42 -19.61 -38.84
CA ARG A 301 -10.42 -18.75 -40.04
C ARG A 301 -11.21 -17.45 -39.82
N LEU A 302 -10.60 -16.34 -40.21
CA LEU A 302 -11.06 -14.93 -40.16
C LEU A 302 -12.41 -14.61 -40.85
N ASN A 303 -13.30 -15.58 -41.09
CA ASN A 303 -14.46 -15.42 -41.97
C ASN A 303 -15.84 -15.38 -41.28
N GLU A 304 -15.92 -15.38 -39.94
CA GLU A 304 -17.21 -15.23 -39.26
C GLU A 304 -17.34 -13.90 -38.53
N VAL A 305 -18.11 -13.02 -39.17
CA VAL A 305 -18.60 -11.71 -38.73
C VAL A 305 -17.54 -10.62 -38.75
N ASP A 306 -17.80 -9.62 -39.62
CA ASP A 306 -17.04 -8.38 -39.78
C ASP A 306 -16.46 -7.90 -38.44
N PRO A 307 -15.15 -8.15 -38.18
CA PRO A 307 -14.54 -7.90 -36.89
C PRO A 307 -14.76 -6.46 -36.46
N GLN A 308 -14.78 -5.53 -37.42
CA GLN A 308 -14.93 -4.10 -37.18
C GLN A 308 -16.30 -3.74 -36.59
N LYS A 309 -17.39 -4.41 -36.98
CA LYS A 309 -18.74 -4.13 -36.44
C LYS A 309 -18.88 -4.59 -34.99
N ARG A 310 -18.37 -5.79 -34.66
CA ARG A 310 -18.36 -6.30 -33.28
C ARG A 310 -17.44 -5.47 -32.38
N LEU A 311 -16.26 -5.08 -32.88
CA LEU A 311 -15.33 -4.21 -32.16
C LEU A 311 -15.94 -2.83 -31.87
N LYS A 312 -16.67 -2.23 -32.83
CA LYS A 312 -17.40 -0.97 -32.61
C LYS A 312 -18.51 -1.12 -31.58
N PHE A 313 -19.23 -2.23 -31.57
CA PHE A 313 -20.28 -2.49 -30.58
C PHE A 313 -19.68 -2.61 -29.16
N ILE A 314 -18.60 -3.38 -29.00
CA ILE A 314 -17.87 -3.47 -27.73
C ILE A 314 -17.33 -2.11 -27.30
N GLN A 315 -16.73 -1.35 -28.24
CA GLN A 315 -16.23 0.00 -27.96
C GLN A 315 -17.34 0.95 -27.50
N GLN A 316 -18.51 0.93 -28.13
CA GLN A 316 -19.67 1.74 -27.75
C GLN A 316 -20.22 1.33 -26.39
N PHE A 317 -20.38 0.03 -26.15
CA PHE A 317 -20.83 -0.50 -24.86
C PHE A 317 -19.89 -0.09 -23.71
N LEU A 318 -18.57 -0.19 -23.94
CA LEU A 318 -17.57 0.28 -22.99
C LEU A 318 -17.65 1.80 -22.78
N ALA A 319 -17.78 2.59 -23.84
CA ALA A 319 -17.89 4.04 -23.73
C ALA A 319 -19.13 4.47 -22.93
N GLU A 320 -20.26 3.78 -23.11
CA GLU A 320 -21.51 4.04 -22.39
C GLU A 320 -21.41 3.68 -20.89
N LYS A 321 -20.89 2.49 -20.57
CA LYS A 321 -20.70 2.04 -19.17
C LYS A 321 -19.64 2.83 -18.42
N VAL A 322 -18.57 3.24 -19.10
CA VAL A 322 -17.45 3.96 -18.48
C VAL A 322 -17.71 5.48 -18.42
N GLY A 323 -18.61 6.01 -19.26
CA GLY A 323 -18.97 7.43 -19.30
C GLY A 323 -17.88 8.33 -19.90
N LYS A 324 -16.96 7.77 -20.68
CA LYS A 324 -15.84 8.47 -21.33
C LYS A 324 -15.57 7.88 -22.72
N PRO A 325 -14.99 8.65 -23.66
CA PRO A 325 -14.60 8.13 -24.97
C PRO A 325 -13.49 7.07 -24.81
N VAL A 326 -13.73 5.88 -25.39
CA VAL A 326 -12.82 4.72 -25.33
C VAL A 326 -12.16 4.51 -26.68
N HIS A 327 -10.83 4.37 -26.70
CA HIS A 327 -10.06 3.84 -27.82
C HIS A 327 -9.75 2.38 -27.53
N LEU A 328 -10.41 1.46 -28.25
CA LEU A 328 -10.25 0.03 -28.02
C LEU A 328 -9.15 -0.54 -28.93
N LYS A 329 -8.12 -1.15 -28.32
CA LYS A 329 -7.14 -1.99 -29.01
C LYS A 329 -7.33 -3.44 -28.57
N ILE A 330 -7.39 -4.37 -29.51
CA ILE A 330 -7.47 -5.81 -29.19
C ILE A 330 -6.15 -6.47 -29.60
N ARG A 331 -5.52 -7.15 -28.66
CA ARG A 331 -4.35 -8.00 -28.91
C ARG A 331 -4.80 -9.45 -28.92
N LEU A 332 -4.73 -10.08 -30.08
CA LEU A 332 -5.07 -11.49 -30.26
C LEU A 332 -3.81 -12.33 -30.08
N LEU A 333 -3.83 -13.26 -29.12
CA LEU A 333 -2.78 -14.25 -28.93
C LEU A 333 -3.30 -15.60 -29.44
N PRO A 334 -2.80 -16.10 -30.59
CA PRO A 334 -3.20 -17.40 -31.09
C PRO A 334 -2.67 -18.50 -30.17
N VAL A 335 -3.51 -19.46 -29.81
CA VAL A 335 -3.10 -20.66 -29.07
C VAL A 335 -3.44 -21.90 -29.89
N GLU A 336 -2.43 -22.73 -30.13
CA GLU A 336 -2.57 -24.05 -30.75
C GLU A 336 -2.69 -25.08 -29.62
N ILE A 337 -3.81 -25.80 -29.58
CA ILE A 337 -4.04 -26.88 -28.62
C ILE A 337 -3.61 -28.17 -29.31
N ILE A 338 -2.57 -28.82 -28.80
CA ILE A 338 -2.12 -30.13 -29.26
C ILE A 338 -2.65 -31.15 -28.25
N ASP A 339 -3.72 -31.84 -28.61
CA ASP A 339 -4.27 -32.95 -27.82
C ASP A 339 -3.45 -34.21 -28.07
N TYR A 340 -3.00 -34.86 -27.00
CA TYR A 340 -2.32 -36.15 -27.06
C TYR A 340 -3.05 -37.13 -26.12
N GLU A 341 -3.84 -38.04 -26.70
CA GLU A 341 -4.43 -39.13 -25.96
C GLU A 341 -3.41 -40.25 -25.80
N VAL A 342 -3.01 -40.54 -24.56
CA VAL A 342 -2.21 -41.72 -24.25
C VAL A 342 -3.18 -42.86 -23.95
N VAL A 343 -3.33 -43.78 -24.90
CA VAL A 343 -4.05 -45.05 -24.66
C VAL A 343 -3.27 -45.84 -23.61
N ALA A 344 -3.93 -46.23 -22.52
CA ALA A 344 -3.30 -47.05 -21.50
C ALA A 344 -2.80 -48.37 -22.12
N PRO A 345 -1.55 -48.79 -21.87
CA PRO A 345 -1.04 -50.05 -22.42
C PRO A 345 -1.85 -51.21 -21.82
N GLY A 346 -2.65 -51.88 -22.65
CA GLY A 346 -3.47 -53.03 -22.24
C GLY A 346 -4.92 -53.07 -22.73
N THR A 347 -5.36 -52.16 -23.61
CA THR A 347 -6.68 -52.22 -24.27
C THR A 347 -6.61 -52.67 -25.73
N GLU A 348 -5.77 -53.65 -26.02
CA GLU A 348 -6.05 -54.60 -27.10
C GLU A 348 -6.58 -55.87 -26.44
N ASN A 349 -7.89 -56.09 -26.50
CA ASN A 349 -8.55 -57.40 -26.39
C ASN A 349 -10.06 -57.25 -26.64
N ASN A 350 -10.46 -57.24 -27.92
CA ASN A 350 -11.27 -58.29 -28.57
C ASN A 350 -11.81 -57.82 -29.91
#